data_AF-A0A7C1CRJ3-F1
#
_entry.id   AF-A0A7C1CRJ3-F1
#
_cell.length_a   1.000
_cell.length_b   1.000
_cell.length_c   1.000
_cell.angle_alpha   90.00
_cell.angle_beta   90.00
_cell.angle_gamma   90.00
#
_symmetry.space_group_name_H-M   'P 1'
#
loop_
_entity.id
_entity.type
_entity.pdbx_description
1 polymer ?
#
loop_
_entity_poly.entity_id
_entity_poly.type
_entity_poly.pdbx_seq_one_letter_code
_entity_poly.pdbx_strand_id
1 'polypeptide(L)'
;MTKLYPWGDTRRYNSYSNYFKREFGGRVQKLAIDAGFTCPNRDGTVGIGGCTYCNNNAFNPNYCTPQKSITQQIEEGIEFHAVRYRHADRYLAYFQAYSNTYAPLEKLKVLYNEALSHPKVIGLVIGTRPDCVDE
;
A
#
# COMPACT_ATOMS: atom_id res chain seq x y z
N MET A 1 19.96 18.53 28.09
CA MET A 1 18.58 18.61 27.59
C MET A 1 18.51 17.93 26.23
N THR A 2 17.54 17.05 26.02
CA THR A 2 17.36 16.38 24.72
C THR A 2 16.72 17.36 23.73
N LYS A 3 17.37 17.61 22.60
CA LYS A 3 16.85 18.53 21.56
C LYS A 3 15.53 17.99 21.00
N LEU A 4 14.48 18.80 21.04
CA LEU A 4 13.20 18.54 20.37
C LEU A 4 13.23 19.14 18.95
N TYR A 5 12.82 18.38 17.95
CA TYR A 5 12.74 18.82 16.55
C TYR A 5 11.31 19.27 16.17
N PRO A 6 11.08 19.98 15.05
CA PRO A 6 9.76 20.49 14.66
C PRO A 6 8.65 19.44 14.52
N TRP A 7 9.02 18.18 14.29
CA TRP A 7 8.07 17.04 14.24
C TRP A 7 7.75 16.45 15.62
N GLY A 8 8.07 17.14 16.72
CA GLY A 8 7.68 16.73 18.08
C GLY A 8 8.36 15.44 18.58
N ASP A 9 9.57 15.15 18.10
CA ASP A 9 10.38 13.99 18.51
C ASP A 9 11.83 14.43 18.77
N THR A 10 12.59 13.63 19.52
CA THR A 10 14.02 13.81 19.78
C THR A 10 14.92 13.19 18.70
N ARG A 11 14.35 12.32 17.85
CA ARG A 11 15.05 11.80 16.66
C ARG A 11 15.31 12.91 15.65
N ARG A 12 16.46 12.84 14.97
CA ARG A 12 16.88 13.78 13.91
C ARG A 12 16.08 13.68 12.60
N TYR A 13 15.09 12.79 12.54
CA TYR A 13 14.23 12.60 11.38
C TYR A 13 12.78 12.40 11.83
N ASN A 14 11.84 12.86 11.00
CA ASN A 14 10.42 12.61 11.21
C ASN A 14 10.08 11.17 10.80
N SER A 15 10.13 10.23 11.74
CA SER A 15 9.82 8.84 11.42
C SER A 15 8.35 8.70 10.97
N TYR A 16 8.14 7.99 9.86
CA TYR A 16 6.80 7.74 9.30
C TYR A 16 5.86 7.13 10.35
N SER A 17 6.33 6.16 11.14
CA SER A 17 5.50 5.56 12.19
C SER A 17 5.09 6.56 13.28
N ASN A 18 5.94 7.51 13.68
CA ASN A 18 5.56 8.48 14.70
C ASN A 18 4.70 9.61 14.14
N TYR A 19 4.88 9.96 12.86
CA TYR A 19 3.95 10.84 12.17
C TYR A 19 2.52 10.30 12.25
N PHE A 20 2.29 9.05 11.83
CA PHE A 20 0.96 8.43 11.90
C PHE A 20 0.44 8.29 13.33
N LYS A 21 1.30 8.00 14.32
CA LYS A 21 0.88 7.93 15.73
C LYS A 21 0.41 9.27 16.27
N ARG A 22 1.03 10.38 15.87
CA ARG A 22 0.58 11.72 16.28
C ARG A 22 -0.72 12.10 15.57
N GLU A 23 -0.79 11.84 14.26
CA GLU A 23 -1.93 12.22 13.44
C GLU A 23 -3.19 11.40 13.78
N PHE A 24 -3.04 10.09 13.99
CA PHE A 24 -4.15 9.17 14.17
C PHE A 24 -4.23 8.59 15.59
N GLY A 25 -3.42 9.07 16.53
CA GLY A 25 -3.44 8.61 17.93
C GLY A 25 -3.01 7.14 18.14
N GLY A 26 -2.50 6.47 17.11
CA GLY A 26 -2.24 5.03 17.15
C GLY A 26 -1.36 4.53 16.02
N ARG A 27 -1.04 3.22 16.04
CA ARG A 27 -0.33 2.60 14.93
C ARG A 27 -1.26 2.48 13.73
N VAL A 28 -0.81 3.03 12.61
CA VAL A 28 -1.44 2.75 11.30
C VAL A 28 -0.60 1.71 10.56
N GLN A 29 -1.23 0.61 10.15
CA GLN A 29 -0.56 -0.53 9.52
C GLN A 29 -0.87 -0.59 8.03
N LYS A 30 0.15 -0.76 7.18
CA LYS A 30 -0.06 -0.99 5.74
C LYS A 30 -0.48 -2.44 5.51
N LEU A 31 -1.46 -2.64 4.63
CA LEU A 31 -1.89 -3.94 4.11
C LEU A 31 -1.52 -4.00 2.64
N ALA A 32 -0.69 -4.96 2.25
CA ALA A 32 -0.31 -5.13 0.86
C ALA A 32 -1.52 -5.62 0.05
N ILE A 33 -1.71 -5.07 -1.14
CA ILE A 33 -2.79 -5.42 -2.06
C ILE A 33 -2.20 -5.64 -3.44
N ASP A 34 -2.59 -6.75 -4.06
CA ASP A 34 -2.33 -7.08 -5.45
C ASP A 34 -3.66 -7.07 -6.21
N ALA A 35 -3.87 -6.00 -6.98
CA ALA A 35 -5.07 -5.80 -7.78
C ALA A 35 -4.96 -6.41 -9.20
N GLY A 36 -3.93 -7.22 -9.46
CA GLY A 36 -3.74 -7.90 -10.75
C GLY A 36 -3.31 -6.97 -11.88
N PHE A 37 -2.68 -5.84 -11.56
CA PHE A 37 -2.11 -4.95 -12.56
C PHE A 37 -0.81 -5.50 -13.17
N THR A 38 -0.43 -4.96 -14.33
CA THR A 38 0.90 -5.12 -14.91
C THR A 38 1.65 -3.78 -14.88
N CYS A 39 2.77 -3.65 -15.59
CA CYS A 39 3.38 -2.36 -15.87
C CYS A 39 3.99 -2.32 -17.29
N PRO A 40 4.22 -1.11 -17.84
CA PRO A 40 4.78 -0.94 -19.19
C PRO A 40 6.13 -1.62 -19.44
N ASN A 41 6.94 -1.83 -18.39
CA ASN A 41 8.21 -2.55 -18.50
C ASN A 41 8.03 -4.08 -18.67
N ARG A 42 6.82 -4.60 -18.47
CA ARG A 42 6.52 -6.04 -18.52
C ARG A 42 5.70 -6.43 -19.73
N ASP A 43 4.75 -5.61 -20.13
CA ASP A 43 3.74 -5.94 -21.13
C ASP A 43 4.15 -5.65 -22.59
N GLY A 44 5.33 -5.06 -22.80
CA GLY A 44 5.84 -4.71 -24.13
C GLY A 44 5.68 -3.24 -24.51
N THR A 45 5.02 -2.42 -23.70
CA THR A 45 4.76 -0.99 -24.03
C THR A 45 6.04 -0.14 -23.98
N VAL A 46 6.85 -0.32 -22.94
CA VAL A 46 8.16 0.35 -22.76
C VAL A 46 9.31 -0.66 -22.73
N GLY A 47 9.02 -1.91 -22.35
CA GLY A 47 9.97 -3.01 -22.35
C GLY A 47 9.30 -4.35 -22.13
N ILE A 48 10.10 -5.41 -22.11
CA ILE A 48 9.65 -6.80 -21.91
C ILE A 48 10.31 -7.41 -20.68
N GLY A 49 9.60 -8.32 -20.00
CA GLY A 49 10.14 -9.10 -18.87
C GLY A 49 10.17 -8.39 -17.51
N GLY A 50 10.11 -7.07 -17.46
CA GLY A 50 10.13 -6.27 -16.23
C GLY A 50 11.52 -5.77 -15.83
N CYS A 51 11.60 -5.01 -14.73
CA CYS A 51 12.89 -4.54 -14.21
C CYS A 51 13.75 -5.71 -13.73
N THR A 52 15.07 -5.60 -13.86
CA THR A 52 16.04 -6.66 -13.46
C THR A 52 15.89 -7.10 -11.99
N TYR A 53 15.42 -6.21 -11.12
CA TYR A 53 15.19 -6.48 -9.70
C TYR A 53 13.71 -6.80 -9.36
N CYS A 54 12.81 -6.79 -10.33
CA CYS A 54 11.36 -6.92 -10.09
C CYS A 54 11.00 -8.39 -9.83
N ASN A 55 10.71 -8.71 -8.57
CA ASN A 55 10.17 -10.00 -8.16
C ASN A 55 9.05 -9.82 -7.12
N ASN A 56 7.87 -9.35 -7.54
CA ASN A 56 6.74 -9.14 -6.61
C ASN A 56 6.32 -10.43 -5.88
N ASN A 57 6.52 -11.61 -6.47
CA ASN A 57 6.25 -12.88 -5.80
C ASN A 57 7.12 -13.10 -4.55
N ALA A 58 8.30 -12.48 -4.48
CA ALA A 58 9.16 -12.54 -3.28
C ALA A 58 8.75 -11.55 -2.18
N PHE A 59 7.89 -10.58 -2.49
CA PHE A 59 7.55 -9.47 -1.58
C PHE A 59 6.06 -9.42 -1.19
N ASN A 60 5.18 -10.08 -1.96
CA ASN A 60 3.76 -10.20 -1.64
C ASN A 60 3.55 -11.21 -0.50
N PRO A 61 2.86 -10.82 0.59
CA PRO A 61 2.39 -11.77 1.59
C PRO A 61 1.46 -12.83 0.97
N ASN A 62 1.37 -14.02 1.55
CA ASN A 62 0.52 -15.11 1.03
C ASN A 62 -0.97 -14.75 0.94
N TYR A 63 -1.44 -13.76 1.72
CA TYR A 63 -2.83 -13.28 1.64
C TYR A 63 -3.09 -12.41 0.40
N CYS A 64 -2.05 -11.87 -0.22
CA CYS A 64 -2.09 -10.86 -1.27
C CYS A 64 -1.96 -11.51 -2.65
N THR A 65 -3.08 -11.96 -3.22
CA THR A 65 -3.13 -12.59 -4.55
C THR A 65 -4.25 -12.01 -5.42
N PRO A 66 -4.02 -11.88 -6.75
CA PRO A 66 -4.97 -11.19 -7.64
C PRO A 66 -6.28 -11.97 -7.90
N GLN A 67 -6.36 -13.23 -7.48
CA GLN A 67 -7.59 -14.03 -7.54
C GLN A 67 -8.61 -13.66 -6.45
N LYS A 68 -8.17 -12.95 -5.40
CA LYS A 68 -9.01 -12.53 -4.28
C LYS A 68 -9.51 -11.11 -4.49
N SER A 69 -10.71 -10.82 -3.99
CA SER A 69 -11.21 -9.44 -3.94
C SER A 69 -10.32 -8.56 -3.06
N ILE A 70 -10.36 -7.24 -3.26
CA ILE A 70 -9.57 -6.30 -2.46
C ILE A 70 -10.01 -6.37 -0.99
N THR A 71 -11.32 -6.51 -0.76
CA THR A 71 -11.91 -6.71 0.56
C THR A 71 -11.33 -7.95 1.25
N GLN A 72 -11.28 -9.09 0.54
CA GLN A 72 -10.74 -10.32 1.11
C GLN A 72 -9.25 -10.19 1.46
N GLN A 73 -8.45 -9.57 0.58
CA GLN A 73 -7.03 -9.33 0.86
C GLN A 73 -6.84 -8.42 2.09
N ILE A 74 -7.73 -7.43 2.29
CA ILE A 74 -7.71 -6.55 3.46
C ILE A 74 -8.00 -7.34 4.74
N GLU A 75 -9.07 -8.14 4.78
CA GLU A 75 -9.46 -8.90 5.98
C GLU A 75 -8.37 -9.91 6.38
N GLU A 76 -7.89 -10.70 5.43
CA GLU A 76 -6.81 -11.66 5.68
C GLU A 76 -5.50 -10.94 6.08
N GLY A 77 -5.24 -9.76 5.51
CA GLY A 77 -4.10 -8.93 5.88
C GLY A 77 -4.20 -8.39 7.31
N ILE A 78 -5.39 -8.00 7.75
CA ILE A 78 -5.67 -7.59 9.14
C ILE A 78 -5.37 -8.76 10.08
N GLU A 79 -5.91 -9.94 9.79
CA GLU A 79 -5.67 -11.16 10.58
C GLU A 79 -4.19 -11.51 10.66
N PHE A 80 -3.51 -11.52 9.52
CA PHE A 80 -2.08 -11.80 9.43
C PHE A 80 -1.25 -10.83 10.28
N HIS A 81 -1.55 -9.53 10.21
CA HIS A 81 -0.81 -8.52 10.96
C HIS A 81 -1.19 -8.45 12.45
N ALA A 82 -2.38 -8.91 12.83
CA ALA A 82 -2.84 -8.92 14.22
C ALA A 82 -1.92 -9.74 15.13
N VAL A 83 -1.25 -10.78 14.61
CA VAL A 83 -0.29 -11.61 15.37
C VAL A 83 0.83 -10.76 15.96
N ARG A 84 1.39 -9.85 15.15
CA ARG A 84 2.52 -8.98 15.51
C ARG A 84 2.08 -7.61 16.04
N TYR A 85 0.97 -7.08 15.53
CA TYR A 85 0.51 -5.71 15.77
C TYR A 85 -0.90 -5.69 16.34
N ARG A 86 -1.08 -6.33 17.50
CA ARG A 86 -2.38 -6.54 18.18
C ARG A 86 -3.18 -5.27 18.49
N HIS A 87 -2.53 -4.11 18.54
CA HIS A 87 -3.15 -2.82 18.83
C HIS A 87 -3.32 -1.93 17.59
N ALA A 88 -3.04 -2.43 16.39
CA ALA A 88 -3.38 -1.72 15.17
C ALA A 88 -4.88 -1.85 14.93
N ASP A 89 -5.57 -0.70 14.84
CA ASP A 89 -7.00 -0.60 14.57
C ASP A 89 -7.29 0.14 13.25
N ARG A 90 -6.26 0.74 12.65
CA ARG A 90 -6.33 1.54 11.42
C ARG A 90 -5.31 1.09 10.40
N TYR A 91 -5.72 1.09 9.14
CA TYR A 91 -4.94 0.53 8.05
C TYR A 91 -4.86 1.45 6.85
N LEU A 92 -3.78 1.29 6.09
CA LEU A 92 -3.65 1.85 4.74
C LEU A 92 -3.65 0.71 3.74
N ALA A 93 -4.54 0.80 2.76
CA ALA A 93 -4.57 -0.11 1.62
C ALA A 93 -3.40 0.23 0.70
N TYR A 94 -2.39 -0.65 0.66
CA TYR A 94 -1.16 -0.44 -0.08
C TYR A 94 -1.15 -1.27 -1.37
N PHE A 95 -1.57 -0.63 -2.45
CA PHE A 95 -1.46 -1.12 -3.82
C PHE A 95 0.01 -1.12 -4.23
N GLN A 96 0.68 -2.25 -4.05
CA GLN A 96 2.14 -2.35 -4.06
C GLN A 96 2.70 -2.98 -5.34
N ALA A 97 2.01 -3.97 -5.89
CA ALA A 97 2.51 -4.73 -7.02
C ALA A 97 2.37 -3.93 -8.33
N TYR A 98 3.48 -3.81 -9.08
CA TYR A 98 3.53 -3.21 -10.43
C TYR A 98 3.10 -1.72 -10.49
N SER A 99 2.38 -1.31 -11.54
CA SER A 99 1.94 0.07 -11.75
C SER A 99 0.44 0.19 -11.49
N ASN A 100 0.06 0.63 -10.30
CA ASN A 100 -1.33 0.58 -9.84
C ASN A 100 -2.23 1.70 -10.36
N THR A 101 -1.70 2.56 -11.24
CA THR A 101 -2.48 3.53 -12.04
C THR A 101 -2.54 3.13 -13.51
N TYR A 102 -1.94 1.99 -13.89
CA TYR A 102 -1.87 1.52 -15.28
C TYR A 102 -3.13 0.76 -15.69
N ALA A 103 -4.27 1.46 -15.65
CA ALA A 103 -5.57 1.00 -16.12
C ALA A 103 -6.52 2.19 -16.31
N PRO A 104 -7.64 2.03 -17.05
CA PRO A 104 -8.63 3.09 -17.17
C PRO A 104 -9.18 3.57 -15.82
N LEU A 105 -9.43 4.87 -15.70
CA LEU A 105 -9.89 5.53 -14.47
C LEU A 105 -11.09 4.82 -13.82
N GLU A 106 -12.06 4.37 -14.60
CA GLU A 106 -13.24 3.67 -14.08
C GLU A 106 -12.89 2.36 -13.36
N LYS A 107 -11.90 1.62 -13.85
CA LYS A 107 -11.40 0.44 -13.16
C LYS A 107 -10.67 0.80 -11.86
N LEU A 108 -9.86 1.87 -11.88
CA LEU A 108 -9.15 2.34 -10.69
C LEU A 108 -10.14 2.76 -9.58
N LYS A 109 -11.17 3.53 -9.94
CA LYS A 109 -12.23 3.95 -9.00
C LYS A 109 -12.90 2.77 -8.32
N VAL A 110 -13.29 1.73 -9.07
CA VAL A 110 -13.91 0.54 -8.50
C VAL A 110 -13.02 -0.12 -7.44
N LEU A 111 -11.75 -0.36 -7.77
CA LEU A 111 -10.80 -1.03 -6.87
C LEU A 111 -10.44 -0.19 -5.64
N TYR A 112 -10.25 1.12 -5.83
CA TYR A 112 -9.91 2.03 -4.74
C TYR A 112 -11.11 2.26 -3.80
N ASN A 113 -12.32 2.37 -4.35
CA ASN A 113 -13.54 2.47 -3.55
C ASN A 113 -13.81 1.17 -2.79
N GLU A 114 -13.53 0.00 -3.38
CA GLU A 114 -13.62 -1.27 -2.65
C GLU A 114 -12.71 -1.25 -1.41
N ALA A 115 -11.45 -0.84 -1.56
CA ALA A 115 -10.53 -0.70 -0.43
C ALA A 115 -11.01 0.31 0.63
N LEU A 116 -11.48 1.49 0.19
CA LEU A 116 -11.95 2.54 1.08
C LEU A 116 -13.30 2.23 1.74
N SER A 117 -14.07 1.28 1.22
CA SER A 117 -15.34 0.86 1.81
C SER A 117 -15.15 0.08 3.12
N HIS A 118 -13.96 -0.46 3.37
CA HIS A 118 -13.67 -1.19 4.60
C HIS A 118 -13.50 -0.22 5.79
N PRO A 119 -14.23 -0.38 6.91
CA PRO A 119 -14.34 0.63 7.97
C PRO A 119 -13.04 0.92 8.72
N LYS A 120 -12.05 0.01 8.67
CA LYS A 120 -10.72 0.21 9.28
C LYS A 120 -9.67 0.78 8.32
N VAL A 121 -9.98 0.93 7.04
CA VAL A 121 -9.06 1.52 6.06
C VAL A 121 -9.26 3.03 6.07
N ILE A 122 -8.19 3.76 6.39
CA ILE A 122 -8.22 5.22 6.54
C ILE A 122 -7.50 5.97 5.41
N GLY A 123 -7.05 5.23 4.39
CA GLY A 123 -6.37 5.82 3.25
C GLY A 123 -5.71 4.80 2.34
N LEU A 124 -5.20 5.30 1.22
CA LEU A 124 -4.56 4.53 0.17
C LEU A 124 -3.06 4.86 0.10
N VAL A 125 -2.27 3.87 -0.28
CA VAL A 125 -0.89 4.05 -0.73
C VAL A 125 -0.81 3.41 -2.11
N ILE A 126 -0.50 4.21 -3.14
CA ILE A 126 -0.49 3.74 -4.53
C ILE A 126 0.96 3.72 -5.03
N GLY A 127 1.50 2.52 -5.25
CA GLY A 127 2.77 2.32 -5.94
C GLY A 127 2.55 2.36 -7.44
N THR A 128 3.16 3.33 -8.13
CA THR A 128 3.07 3.42 -9.58
C THR A 128 4.35 3.98 -10.21
N ARG A 129 4.49 3.80 -11.52
CA ARG A 129 5.55 4.44 -12.30
C ARG A 129 5.15 5.89 -12.60
N PRO A 130 6.08 6.85 -12.62
CA PRO A 130 5.76 8.27 -12.80
C PRO A 130 5.12 8.56 -14.17
N ASP A 131 5.47 7.81 -15.21
CA ASP A 131 4.91 7.90 -16.56
C ASP A 131 3.58 7.12 -16.73
N CYS A 132 3.00 6.60 -15.63
CA CYS A 132 1.66 6.02 -15.61
C CYS A 132 0.65 6.94 -14.88
N VAL A 133 0.96 8.23 -14.76
CA VAL A 133 0.08 9.25 -14.17
C VAL A 133 -0.13 10.32 -15.23
N ASP A 134 -1.36 10.42 -15.72
CA ASP A 134 -1.82 11.43 -16.68
C ASP A 134 -2.26 12.73 -15.97
N GLU A 135 -2.55 13.77 -16.76
CA GLU A 135 -3.00 15.09 -16.29
C GLU A 135 -4.46 15.09 -15.79
#